data_AF-A0A6L2PNW3-F1
#
_entry.id   AF-A0A6L2PNW3-F1
#
_cell.length_a   1.000
_cell.length_b   1.000
_cell.length_c   1.000
_cell.angle_alpha   90.00
_cell.angle_beta   90.00
_cell.angle_gamma   90.00
#
_symmetry.space_group_name_H-M   'P 1'
#
loop_
_entity.id
_entity.type
_entity.pdbx_description
1 polymer ?
#
loop_
_entity_poly.entity_id
_entity_poly.type
_entity_poly.pdbx_seq_one_letter_code
_entity_poly.pdbx_strand_id
1 'polypeptide(L)'
;MGISPADSDEHAASKDKGFYDPMAVTWMEKYSKTLDKIWDKLPNYVGSIIVTLAVFTFGATIRGEWLLVLVHFTKYLGYNKGDANFTFSLTDISLESLYLKNLQYHWLAACATSYGMYFIIGGFLQWYYYVRQRDKPEEWKCQPTKWLSPDLERHEILLGSFSLLFTSTISALLSCYLSNGGWSTVYYEFDEYTWTWWFLQWPVIFIYQDYATYWLHRVYHTPFLYKHFHKLHHKYKQPTAFSVTAIHPVEIVHIQLTLLIPLFILPIHFVPLSVIELYTYYHGIIDHSGIDFKAYWWQPWQPDAIFHDNHHQYFHVNFSFNCAIWDKIHGTYRRRDRIYREDIFSGRGKALHEATYEEIKNDIQERESENPIAYRNNEMVYKLSDTDLKKKS
;
A
#
# COMPACT_ATOMS: atom_id res chain seq x y z
N MET A 1 45.41 4.44 -67.95
CA MET A 1 45.63 4.86 -66.55
C MET A 1 44.84 6.13 -66.31
N GLY A 2 43.86 6.08 -65.40
CA GLY A 2 43.31 7.20 -64.63
C GLY A 2 42.50 8.28 -65.33
N ILE A 3 41.16 8.16 -65.34
CA ILE A 3 40.22 9.30 -65.26
C ILE A 3 39.00 8.87 -64.42
N SER A 4 38.60 9.75 -63.49
CA SER A 4 37.43 9.71 -62.58
C SER A 4 36.09 9.56 -63.32
N PRO A 5 35.02 9.12 -62.63
CA PRO A 5 33.98 10.12 -62.30
C PRO A 5 33.45 10.02 -60.86
N ALA A 6 33.04 11.19 -60.35
CA ALA A 6 32.18 11.34 -59.19
C ALA A 6 30.72 11.10 -59.58
N ASP A 7 29.98 10.46 -58.68
CA ASP A 7 28.53 10.60 -58.42
C ASP A 7 28.34 10.03 -57.00
N SER A 8 28.16 10.88 -55.98
CA SER A 8 26.86 11.22 -55.37
C SER A 8 26.00 9.99 -55.10
N ASP A 9 25.93 9.58 -53.82
CA ASP A 9 24.63 9.28 -53.24
C ASP A 9 24.65 9.34 -51.71
N GLU A 10 23.52 9.81 -51.21
CA GLU A 10 23.15 10.10 -49.85
C GLU A 10 23.38 8.92 -48.90
N HIS A 11 23.91 9.19 -47.71
CA HIS A 11 23.18 8.81 -46.50
C HIS A 11 23.60 9.68 -45.31
N ALA A 12 22.67 10.55 -44.97
CA ALA A 12 22.70 11.44 -43.83
C ALA A 12 22.79 10.67 -42.50
N ALA A 13 23.45 11.34 -41.55
CA ALA A 13 23.40 11.02 -40.13
C ALA A 13 21.96 10.98 -39.61
N SER A 14 21.54 9.81 -39.12
CA SER A 14 20.38 9.67 -38.25
C SER A 14 20.87 9.59 -36.80
N LYS A 15 20.84 10.72 -36.09
CA LYS A 15 20.89 10.74 -34.62
C LYS A 15 19.69 9.95 -34.12
N ASP A 16 19.98 8.80 -33.51
CA ASP A 16 19.00 7.91 -32.91
C ASP A 16 18.23 8.67 -31.81
N LYS A 17 17.04 9.16 -32.14
CA LYS A 17 16.10 9.70 -31.17
C LYS A 17 15.52 8.49 -30.46
N GLY A 18 16.03 8.22 -29.26
CA GLY A 18 15.58 7.11 -28.42
C GLY A 18 14.06 7.00 -28.39
N PHE A 19 13.55 5.96 -29.03
CA PHE A 19 12.15 5.58 -28.93
C PHE A 19 11.86 5.29 -27.46
N TYR A 20 10.80 5.92 -26.94
CA TYR A 20 10.20 5.49 -25.68
C TYR A 20 9.81 4.02 -25.84
N ASP A 21 10.28 3.16 -24.94
CA ASP A 21 9.99 1.73 -24.92
C ASP A 21 8.81 1.49 -23.95
N PRO A 22 7.55 1.64 -24.41
CA PRO A 22 6.36 1.62 -23.54
C PRO A 22 6.14 0.26 -22.88
N MET A 23 6.83 -0.79 -23.35
CA MET A 23 6.64 -2.17 -22.94
C MET A 23 7.90 -2.79 -22.31
N ALA A 24 8.95 -1.98 -22.09
CA ALA A 24 10.24 -2.41 -21.52
C ALA A 24 10.88 -3.62 -22.27
N VAL A 25 10.67 -3.74 -23.58
CA VAL A 25 11.19 -4.84 -24.41
C VAL A 25 12.72 -4.85 -24.42
N THR A 26 13.33 -3.67 -24.54
CA THR A 26 14.79 -3.50 -24.51
C THR A 26 15.39 -3.80 -23.13
N TRP A 27 14.60 -3.66 -22.07
CA TRP A 27 14.97 -4.05 -20.71
C TRP A 27 15.02 -5.58 -20.59
N MET A 28 14.00 -6.30 -21.06
CA MET A 28 14.00 -7.77 -21.03
C MET A 28 15.18 -8.35 -21.81
N GLU A 29 15.48 -7.83 -23.00
CA GLU A 29 16.63 -8.28 -23.78
C GLU A 29 17.95 -8.09 -23.02
N LYS A 30 18.10 -6.94 -22.34
CA LYS A 30 19.31 -6.60 -21.57
C LYS A 30 19.51 -7.48 -20.34
N TYR A 31 18.44 -7.89 -19.66
CA TYR A 31 18.53 -8.59 -18.37
C TYR A 31 18.13 -10.07 -18.40
N SER A 32 17.58 -10.58 -19.51
CA SER A 32 17.17 -11.99 -19.70
C SER A 32 18.21 -12.99 -19.19
N LYS A 33 19.45 -12.90 -19.69
CA LYS A 33 20.54 -13.79 -19.30
C LYS A 33 20.91 -13.74 -17.81
N THR A 34 20.66 -12.60 -17.16
CA THR A 34 20.90 -12.46 -15.71
C THR A 34 19.73 -13.05 -14.92
N LEU A 35 18.49 -12.87 -15.40
CA LEU A 35 17.30 -13.47 -14.82
C LEU A 35 17.33 -14.99 -14.92
N ASP A 36 17.77 -15.55 -16.06
CA ASP A 36 17.92 -17.00 -16.25
C ASP A 36 18.92 -17.59 -15.23
N LYS A 37 20.06 -16.93 -15.01
CA LYS A 37 21.05 -17.36 -14.00
C LYS A 37 20.54 -17.31 -12.56
N ILE A 38 19.60 -16.41 -12.28
CA ILE A 38 18.95 -16.32 -10.97
C ILE A 38 17.89 -17.42 -10.86
N TRP A 39 17.13 -17.64 -11.93
CA TRP A 39 16.11 -18.65 -12.04
C TRP A 39 16.66 -20.06 -11.82
N ASP A 40 17.79 -20.37 -12.46
CA ASP A 40 18.47 -21.67 -12.34
C ASP A 40 19.00 -21.96 -10.93
N LYS A 41 19.12 -20.94 -10.07
CA LYS A 41 19.57 -21.08 -8.68
C LYS A 41 18.42 -21.18 -7.68
N LEU A 42 17.18 -20.93 -8.10
CA LEU A 42 16.03 -21.00 -7.21
C LEU A 42 15.63 -22.45 -6.97
N PRO A 43 15.34 -22.84 -5.71
CA PRO A 43 14.69 -24.11 -5.44
C PRO A 43 13.36 -24.19 -6.21
N ASN A 44 13.07 -25.34 -6.80
CA ASN A 44 11.91 -25.53 -7.68
C ASN A 44 10.59 -25.06 -7.06
N TYR A 45 10.39 -25.22 -5.75
CA TYR A 45 9.17 -24.77 -5.05
C TYR A 45 9.01 -23.24 -5.04
N VAL A 46 10.11 -22.47 -5.01
CA VAL A 46 10.09 -21.00 -5.05
C VAL A 46 9.80 -20.51 -6.47
N GLY A 47 10.41 -21.16 -7.47
CA GLY A 47 10.10 -20.92 -8.88
C GLY A 47 8.61 -21.17 -9.17
N SER A 48 8.06 -22.28 -8.66
CA SER A 48 6.64 -22.60 -8.77
C SER A 48 5.75 -21.53 -8.14
N ILE A 49 6.05 -21.02 -6.94
CA ILE A 49 5.26 -19.96 -6.31
C ILE A 49 5.27 -18.66 -7.14
N ILE A 50 6.44 -18.28 -7.67
CA ILE A 50 6.59 -17.07 -8.49
C ILE A 50 5.83 -17.19 -9.82
N VAL A 51 5.95 -18.34 -10.50
CA VAL A 51 5.16 -18.61 -11.72
C VAL A 51 3.67 -18.63 -11.41
N THR A 52 3.24 -19.27 -10.32
CA THR A 52 1.82 -19.33 -9.94
C THR A 52 1.27 -17.93 -9.67
N LEU A 53 1.98 -17.08 -8.94
CA LEU A 53 1.55 -15.69 -8.71
C LEU A 53 1.55 -14.86 -10.00
N ALA A 54 2.55 -15.03 -10.87
CA ALA A 54 2.63 -14.35 -12.16
C ALA A 54 1.51 -14.79 -13.11
N VAL A 55 1.24 -16.10 -13.22
CA VAL A 55 0.17 -16.69 -14.03
C VAL A 55 -1.20 -16.32 -13.48
N PHE A 56 -1.39 -16.27 -12.17
CA PHE A 56 -2.64 -15.81 -11.56
C PHE A 56 -2.88 -14.32 -11.85
N THR A 57 -1.83 -13.51 -11.80
CA THR A 57 -1.89 -12.06 -12.07
C THR A 57 -2.10 -11.75 -13.57
N PHE A 58 -1.43 -12.49 -14.47
CA PHE A 58 -1.59 -12.36 -15.93
C PHE A 58 -2.88 -13.01 -16.45
N GLY A 59 -3.29 -14.14 -15.87
CA GLY A 59 -4.53 -14.84 -16.21
C GLY A 59 -5.78 -14.03 -15.83
N ALA A 60 -5.71 -13.22 -14.77
CA ALA A 60 -6.79 -12.31 -14.38
C ALA A 60 -6.94 -11.08 -15.30
N THR A 61 -5.95 -10.78 -16.15
CA THR A 61 -5.90 -9.50 -16.90
C THR A 61 -6.06 -9.61 -18.41
N ILE A 62 -6.11 -10.81 -19.02
CA ILE A 62 -6.23 -10.98 -20.48
C ILE A 62 -7.32 -12.00 -20.87
N ARG A 63 -8.54 -11.48 -21.12
CA ARG A 63 -9.68 -11.95 -21.98
C ARG A 63 -9.88 -13.45 -22.31
N GLY A 64 -11.15 -13.90 -22.36
CA GLY A 64 -11.62 -14.76 -23.47
C GLY A 64 -12.71 -15.82 -23.19
N GLU A 65 -13.98 -15.40 -23.18
CA GLU A 65 -15.16 -16.27 -23.04
C GLU A 65 -15.58 -17.03 -24.33
N TRP A 66 -14.66 -17.64 -25.07
CA TRP A 66 -15.02 -18.49 -26.24
C TRP A 66 -14.74 -19.99 -26.06
N LEU A 67 -13.95 -20.36 -25.06
CA LEU A 67 -13.71 -21.75 -24.69
C LEU A 67 -14.96 -22.45 -24.12
N LEU A 68 -15.85 -21.71 -23.45
CA LEU A 68 -17.12 -22.23 -22.92
C LEU A 68 -18.08 -22.69 -24.03
N VAL A 69 -18.09 -22.04 -25.19
CA VAL A 69 -18.93 -22.43 -26.33
C VAL A 69 -18.43 -23.75 -26.95
N LEU A 70 -17.11 -23.96 -27.02
CA LEU A 70 -16.51 -25.19 -27.55
C LEU A 70 -16.68 -26.37 -26.57
N VAL A 71 -16.56 -26.11 -25.26
CA VAL A 71 -16.71 -27.12 -24.18
C VAL A 71 -18.17 -27.56 -24.01
N HIS A 72 -19.14 -26.67 -24.19
CA HIS A 72 -20.55 -27.07 -24.24
C HIS A 72 -20.90 -27.85 -25.52
N PHE A 73 -20.22 -27.56 -26.64
CA PHE A 73 -20.38 -28.32 -27.88
C PHE A 73 -19.86 -29.77 -27.78
N THR A 74 -18.75 -30.00 -27.08
CA THR A 74 -18.21 -31.35 -26.87
C THR A 74 -18.98 -32.15 -25.81
N LYS A 75 -19.52 -31.49 -24.77
CA LYS A 75 -20.44 -32.11 -23.81
C LYS A 75 -21.79 -32.52 -24.44
N TYR A 76 -22.30 -31.74 -25.40
CA TYR A 76 -23.49 -32.11 -26.18
C TYR A 76 -23.27 -33.37 -27.06
N LEU A 77 -22.02 -33.69 -27.38
CA LEU A 77 -21.63 -34.86 -28.20
C LEU A 77 -21.29 -36.13 -27.38
N GLY A 78 -21.51 -36.13 -26.06
CA GLY A 78 -21.84 -37.36 -25.31
C GLY A 78 -20.69 -38.21 -24.74
N TYR A 79 -19.71 -37.64 -24.04
CA TYR A 79 -18.67 -38.42 -23.34
C TYR A 79 -18.83 -38.40 -21.80
N ASN A 80 -18.80 -39.57 -21.17
CA ASN A 80 -19.10 -39.81 -19.74
C ASN A 80 -18.10 -40.79 -19.07
N LYS A 81 -17.82 -40.53 -17.77
CA LYS A 81 -17.24 -41.38 -16.68
C LYS A 81 -15.73 -41.70 -16.59
N GLY A 82 -15.18 -41.56 -15.36
CA GLY A 82 -14.20 -42.49 -14.75
C GLY A 82 -13.07 -41.89 -13.86
N ASP A 83 -13.07 -42.24 -12.56
CA ASP A 83 -12.01 -42.33 -11.52
C ASP A 83 -10.80 -41.36 -11.43
N ALA A 84 -10.61 -40.80 -10.23
CA ALA A 84 -9.57 -39.82 -9.91
C ALA A 84 -8.18 -40.45 -9.64
N ASN A 85 -7.24 -40.18 -10.55
CA ASN A 85 -5.81 -40.08 -10.29
C ASN A 85 -5.41 -38.61 -10.47
N PHE A 86 -4.66 -38.03 -9.53
CA PHE A 86 -4.30 -36.60 -9.58
C PHE A 86 -3.16 -36.34 -10.56
N THR A 87 -3.52 -36.02 -11.79
CA THR A 87 -2.65 -35.40 -12.81
C THR A 87 -3.05 -33.94 -12.96
N PHE A 88 -2.13 -33.01 -12.67
CA PHE A 88 -2.36 -31.58 -12.86
C PHE A 88 -2.37 -31.24 -14.36
N SER A 89 -3.56 -30.89 -14.88
CA SER A 89 -3.76 -30.35 -16.23
C SER A 89 -4.40 -28.97 -16.15
N LEU A 90 -3.90 -28.02 -16.94
CA LEU A 90 -4.42 -26.64 -17.05
C LEU A 90 -5.86 -26.54 -17.60
N THR A 91 -6.48 -27.66 -17.97
CA THR A 91 -7.82 -27.77 -18.57
C THR A 91 -8.97 -27.91 -17.56
N ASP A 92 -8.69 -28.10 -16.27
CA ASP A 92 -9.71 -28.32 -15.22
C ASP A 92 -10.02 -27.07 -14.38
N ILE A 93 -9.65 -25.88 -14.88
CA ILE A 93 -9.88 -24.61 -14.19
C ILE A 93 -11.28 -24.08 -14.56
N SER A 94 -12.19 -24.12 -13.59
CA SER A 94 -13.52 -23.53 -13.60
C SER A 94 -13.68 -22.70 -12.32
N LEU A 95 -14.61 -21.75 -12.28
CA LEU A 95 -14.88 -21.02 -11.03
C LEU A 95 -15.25 -21.99 -9.90
N GLU A 96 -15.89 -23.13 -10.20
CA GLU A 96 -16.23 -24.15 -9.21
C GLU A 96 -14.98 -24.90 -8.71
N SER A 97 -14.06 -25.29 -9.59
CA SER A 97 -12.81 -25.93 -9.18
C SER A 97 -11.81 -24.99 -8.49
N LEU A 98 -12.03 -23.67 -8.58
CA LEU A 98 -11.30 -22.64 -7.84
C LEU A 98 -12.02 -22.15 -6.58
N TYR A 99 -13.17 -22.72 -6.20
CA TYR A 99 -14.00 -22.24 -5.07
C TYR A 99 -14.52 -20.79 -5.23
N LEU A 100 -14.71 -20.31 -6.47
CA LEU A 100 -15.14 -18.95 -6.80
C LEU A 100 -16.59 -18.85 -7.30
N LYS A 101 -17.46 -19.78 -6.90
CA LYS A 101 -18.89 -19.72 -7.23
C LYS A 101 -19.52 -18.48 -6.60
N ASN A 102 -20.36 -17.77 -7.35
CA ASN A 102 -21.04 -16.54 -6.90
C ASN A 102 -20.12 -15.33 -6.65
N LEU A 103 -18.91 -15.32 -7.23
CA LEU A 103 -17.92 -14.25 -7.08
C LEU A 103 -18.49 -12.84 -7.28
N GLN A 104 -19.44 -12.64 -8.20
CA GLN A 104 -20.06 -11.33 -8.44
C GLN A 104 -20.71 -10.74 -7.19
N TYR A 105 -21.30 -11.56 -6.31
CA TYR A 105 -21.94 -11.07 -5.09
C TYR A 105 -20.90 -10.69 -4.04
N HIS A 106 -19.85 -11.50 -3.87
CA HIS A 106 -18.71 -11.16 -3.00
C HIS A 106 -18.00 -9.90 -3.47
N TRP A 107 -17.85 -9.73 -4.79
CA TRP A 107 -17.22 -8.58 -5.39
C TRP A 107 -18.04 -7.30 -5.19
N LEU A 108 -19.35 -7.36 -5.45
CA LEU A 108 -20.25 -6.24 -5.17
C LEU A 108 -20.26 -5.87 -3.68
N ALA A 109 -20.27 -6.86 -2.77
CA ALA A 109 -20.25 -6.61 -1.33
C ALA A 109 -18.91 -6.00 -0.87
N ALA A 110 -17.77 -6.52 -1.36
CA ALA A 110 -16.45 -5.99 -1.04
C ALA A 110 -16.30 -4.54 -1.54
N CYS A 111 -16.69 -4.26 -2.79
CA CYS A 111 -16.71 -2.91 -3.33
C CYS A 111 -17.66 -2.00 -2.55
N ALA A 112 -18.90 -2.42 -2.27
CA ALA A 112 -19.85 -1.61 -1.51
C ALA A 112 -19.32 -1.26 -0.12
N THR A 113 -18.67 -2.20 0.56
CA THR A 113 -18.10 -1.98 1.89
C THR A 113 -16.91 -1.03 1.83
N SER A 114 -15.95 -1.31 0.95
CA SER A 114 -14.70 -0.55 0.86
C SER A 114 -14.93 0.89 0.38
N TYR A 115 -15.70 1.07 -0.71
CA TYR A 115 -16.05 2.37 -1.26
C TYR A 115 -17.04 3.10 -0.36
N GLY A 116 -17.93 2.37 0.30
CA GLY A 116 -18.83 2.93 1.32
C GLY A 116 -18.04 3.60 2.43
N MET A 117 -17.12 2.88 3.08
CA MET A 117 -16.26 3.49 4.11
C MET A 117 -15.44 4.66 3.58
N TYR A 118 -14.81 4.49 2.41
CA TYR A 118 -13.95 5.50 1.79
C TYR A 118 -14.69 6.81 1.53
N PHE A 119 -15.85 6.76 0.88
CA PHE A 119 -16.60 7.95 0.50
C PHE A 119 -17.55 8.47 1.59
N ILE A 120 -18.06 7.62 2.49
CA ILE A 120 -18.89 8.09 3.60
C ILE A 120 -18.02 8.81 4.63
N ILE A 121 -16.95 8.18 5.11
CA ILE A 121 -16.09 8.78 6.14
C ILE A 121 -15.21 9.86 5.49
N GLY A 122 -14.46 9.51 4.44
CA GLY A 122 -13.56 10.46 3.76
C GLY A 122 -14.31 11.62 3.13
N GLY A 123 -15.46 11.36 2.48
CA GLY A 123 -16.29 12.42 1.91
C GLY A 123 -16.93 13.32 2.97
N PHE A 124 -17.36 12.77 4.11
CA PHE A 124 -17.83 13.57 5.23
C PHE A 124 -16.72 14.48 5.78
N LEU A 125 -15.52 13.94 6.02
CA LEU A 125 -14.38 14.73 6.52
C LEU A 125 -13.99 15.82 5.52
N GLN A 126 -13.94 15.50 4.24
CA GLN A 126 -13.64 16.47 3.19
C GLN A 126 -14.68 17.60 3.16
N TRP A 127 -15.96 17.26 3.17
CA TRP A 127 -17.02 18.27 3.19
C TRP A 127 -16.98 19.13 4.47
N TYR A 128 -16.86 18.50 5.64
CA TYR A 128 -16.99 19.19 6.92
C TYR A 128 -15.78 20.09 7.23
N TYR A 129 -14.56 19.64 6.94
CA TYR A 129 -13.34 20.39 7.24
C TYR A 129 -12.83 21.20 6.05
N TYR A 130 -12.66 20.56 4.89
CA TYR A 130 -12.00 21.19 3.74
C TYR A 130 -12.92 22.09 2.90
N VAL A 131 -14.24 21.93 3.01
CA VAL A 131 -15.24 22.79 2.34
C VAL A 131 -15.90 23.75 3.33
N ARG A 132 -16.52 23.23 4.40
CA ARG A 132 -17.31 24.05 5.33
C ARG A 132 -16.47 24.89 6.31
N GLN A 133 -15.29 24.44 6.71
CA GLN A 133 -14.41 25.12 7.68
C GLN A 133 -13.09 25.58 7.05
N ARG A 134 -13.08 25.74 5.72
CA ARG A 134 -11.86 26.06 4.96
C ARG A 134 -11.22 27.38 5.37
N ASP A 135 -12.02 28.32 5.83
CA ASP A 135 -11.64 29.67 6.24
C ASP A 135 -10.91 29.73 7.59
N LYS A 136 -10.91 28.64 8.37
CA LYS A 136 -10.32 28.57 9.72
C LYS A 136 -9.41 27.35 9.92
N PRO A 137 -8.41 27.13 9.06
CA PRO A 137 -7.56 25.95 9.16
C PRO A 137 -6.77 25.86 10.47
N GLU A 138 -6.51 26.98 11.13
CA GLU A 138 -5.86 27.04 12.44
C GLU A 138 -6.67 26.36 13.56
N GLU A 139 -7.98 26.16 13.37
CA GLU A 139 -8.86 25.53 14.37
C GLU A 139 -8.90 24.00 14.27
N TRP A 140 -8.38 23.39 13.20
CA TRP A 140 -8.53 21.95 12.97
C TRP A 140 -7.43 21.26 12.17
N LYS A 141 -6.63 21.99 11.40
CA LYS A 141 -5.69 21.38 10.44
C LYS A 141 -4.33 21.15 11.10
N CYS A 142 -3.71 20.02 10.78
CA CYS A 142 -2.34 19.70 11.22
C CYS A 142 -1.29 20.69 10.68
N GLN A 143 -1.42 21.09 9.41
CA GLN A 143 -0.58 22.09 8.74
C GLN A 143 -1.44 23.25 8.20
N PRO A 144 -1.77 24.28 9.00
CA PRO A 144 -2.80 25.28 8.65
C PRO A 144 -2.49 26.13 7.43
N THR A 145 -1.20 26.38 7.20
CA THR A 145 -0.72 27.26 6.11
C THR A 145 -0.48 26.53 4.80
N LYS A 146 -0.56 25.19 4.79
CA LYS A 146 -0.27 24.36 3.63
C LYS A 146 -1.51 23.64 3.14
N TRP A 147 -1.63 23.49 1.83
CA TRP A 147 -2.78 22.85 1.19
C TRP A 147 -2.33 21.98 0.04
N LEU A 148 -2.97 20.82 -0.08
CA LEU A 148 -2.88 20.03 -1.29
C LEU A 148 -3.51 20.82 -2.44
N SER A 149 -2.87 20.80 -3.62
CA SER A 149 -3.43 21.46 -4.79
C SER A 149 -4.67 20.71 -5.28
N PRO A 150 -5.66 21.39 -5.89
CA PRO A 150 -6.87 20.72 -6.41
C PRO A 150 -6.57 19.59 -7.41
N ASP A 151 -5.48 19.72 -8.19
CA ASP A 151 -5.07 18.69 -9.14
C ASP A 151 -4.52 17.44 -8.42
N LEU A 152 -3.76 17.63 -7.34
CA LEU A 152 -3.27 16.52 -6.52
C LEU A 152 -4.41 15.89 -5.72
N GLU A 153 -5.37 16.67 -5.22
CA GLU A 153 -6.57 16.18 -4.53
C GLU A 153 -7.43 15.29 -5.46
N ARG A 154 -7.66 15.72 -6.70
CA ARG A 154 -8.34 14.87 -7.70
C ARG A 154 -7.53 13.62 -8.00
N HIS A 155 -6.21 13.75 -8.10
CA HIS A 155 -5.33 12.64 -8.40
C HIS A 155 -5.31 11.59 -7.28
N GLU A 156 -5.28 11.95 -5.99
CA GLU A 156 -5.44 10.98 -4.88
C GLU A 156 -6.81 10.32 -4.86
N ILE A 157 -7.89 11.06 -5.12
CA ILE A 157 -9.23 10.44 -5.12
C ILE A 157 -9.32 9.40 -6.24
N LEU A 158 -8.83 9.72 -7.44
CA LEU A 158 -8.83 8.81 -8.59
C LEU A 158 -7.91 7.61 -8.37
N LEU A 159 -6.67 7.85 -7.95
CA LEU A 159 -5.70 6.78 -7.68
C LEU A 159 -6.18 5.91 -6.52
N GLY A 160 -6.64 6.50 -5.42
CA GLY A 160 -7.15 5.79 -4.26
C GLY A 160 -8.37 4.95 -4.60
N SER A 161 -9.31 5.49 -5.39
CA SER A 161 -10.44 4.72 -5.91
C SER A 161 -10.00 3.57 -6.80
N PHE A 162 -8.98 3.77 -7.64
CA PHE A 162 -8.46 2.71 -8.50
C PHE A 162 -7.72 1.63 -7.71
N SER A 163 -6.91 1.99 -6.73
CA SER A 163 -6.21 1.04 -5.86
C SER A 163 -7.19 0.27 -4.97
N LEU A 164 -8.27 0.91 -4.52
CA LEU A 164 -9.35 0.27 -3.76
C LEU A 164 -10.07 -0.82 -4.56
N LEU A 165 -10.12 -0.72 -5.89
CA LEU A 165 -10.64 -1.78 -6.76
C LEU A 165 -9.82 -3.07 -6.63
N PHE A 166 -8.49 -2.97 -6.52
CA PHE A 166 -7.61 -4.13 -6.35
C PHE A 166 -7.82 -4.80 -5.00
N THR A 167 -7.85 -4.03 -3.90
CA THR A 167 -8.09 -4.59 -2.57
C THR A 167 -9.48 -5.20 -2.44
N SER A 168 -10.50 -4.54 -3.01
CA SER A 168 -11.86 -5.08 -3.04
C SER A 168 -11.93 -6.37 -3.83
N THR A 169 -11.23 -6.45 -4.97
CA THR A 169 -11.17 -7.66 -5.79
C THR A 169 -10.46 -8.80 -5.05
N ILE A 170 -9.32 -8.54 -4.40
CA ILE A 170 -8.62 -9.56 -3.60
C ILE A 170 -9.48 -10.04 -2.44
N SER A 171 -10.12 -9.11 -1.71
CA SER A 171 -11.01 -9.44 -0.59
C SER A 171 -12.22 -10.25 -1.05
N ALA A 172 -12.77 -9.92 -2.22
CA ALA A 172 -13.88 -10.66 -2.83
C ALA A 172 -13.47 -12.08 -3.26
N LEU A 173 -12.30 -12.22 -3.89
CA LEU A 173 -11.76 -13.53 -4.28
C LEU A 173 -11.55 -14.41 -3.05
N LEU A 174 -10.93 -13.86 -1.99
CA LEU A 174 -10.71 -14.56 -0.74
C LEU A 174 -12.04 -14.93 -0.08
N SER A 175 -12.95 -13.97 0.11
CA SER A 175 -14.26 -14.21 0.73
C SER A 175 -15.04 -15.29 -0.02
N CYS A 176 -15.03 -15.24 -1.35
CA CYS A 176 -15.68 -16.22 -2.21
C CYS A 176 -15.03 -17.61 -2.04
N TYR A 177 -13.71 -17.68 -2.11
CA TYR A 177 -12.92 -18.89 -1.89
C TYR A 177 -13.27 -19.55 -0.56
N LEU A 178 -13.24 -18.79 0.54
CA LEU A 178 -13.55 -19.29 1.89
C LEU A 178 -15.01 -19.76 2.01
N SER A 179 -15.95 -18.97 1.49
CA SER A 179 -17.39 -19.29 1.58
C SER A 179 -17.80 -20.56 0.84
N ASN A 180 -17.03 -20.95 -0.19
CA ASN A 180 -17.28 -22.16 -0.97
C ASN A 180 -16.51 -23.38 -0.45
N GLY A 181 -15.87 -23.28 0.73
CA GLY A 181 -15.13 -24.40 1.34
C GLY A 181 -13.66 -24.47 0.93
N GLY A 182 -13.11 -23.38 0.39
CA GLY A 182 -11.67 -23.23 0.21
C GLY A 182 -10.93 -23.36 1.54
N TRP A 183 -9.73 -23.94 1.48
CA TRP A 183 -8.97 -24.25 2.69
C TRP A 183 -8.43 -22.98 3.36
N SER A 184 -8.68 -22.85 4.65
CA SER A 184 -8.07 -21.83 5.51
C SER A 184 -8.10 -22.32 6.96
N THR A 185 -7.46 -21.57 7.84
CA THR A 185 -7.58 -21.75 9.29
C THR A 185 -8.69 -20.86 9.88
N VAL A 186 -9.45 -20.15 9.03
CA VAL A 186 -10.55 -19.31 9.50
C VAL A 186 -11.72 -20.18 9.94
N TYR A 187 -12.26 -19.86 11.12
CA TYR A 187 -13.41 -20.54 11.68
C TYR A 187 -14.55 -19.57 12.03
N TYR A 188 -15.77 -20.11 12.14
CA TYR A 188 -17.00 -19.32 12.26
C TYR A 188 -17.85 -19.66 13.49
N GLU A 189 -17.67 -20.84 14.07
CA GLU A 189 -18.38 -21.25 15.26
C GLU A 189 -17.62 -20.84 16.52
N PHE A 190 -18.34 -20.31 17.52
CA PHE A 190 -17.71 -19.79 18.74
C PHE A 190 -17.13 -20.89 19.64
N ASP A 191 -17.63 -22.11 19.53
CA ASP A 191 -17.25 -23.27 20.35
C ASP A 191 -16.24 -24.21 19.67
N GLU A 192 -15.78 -23.88 18.45
CA GLU A 192 -14.75 -24.66 17.75
C GLU A 192 -13.39 -24.65 18.47
N TYR A 193 -13.08 -23.54 19.15
CA TYR A 193 -11.87 -23.37 19.96
C TYR A 193 -12.22 -22.88 21.37
N THR A 194 -11.24 -22.96 22.28
CA THR A 194 -11.43 -22.49 23.66
C THR A 194 -11.72 -20.99 23.74
N TRP A 195 -12.52 -20.57 24.73
CA TRP A 195 -12.72 -19.15 25.04
C TRP A 195 -11.42 -18.41 25.37
N THR A 196 -10.42 -19.10 25.91
CA THR A 196 -9.09 -18.52 26.10
C THR A 196 -8.49 -18.08 24.77
N TRP A 197 -8.51 -18.95 23.76
CA TRP A 197 -8.05 -18.59 22.42
C TRP A 197 -8.92 -17.50 21.78
N TRP A 198 -10.24 -17.57 21.99
CA TRP A 198 -11.19 -16.56 21.51
C TRP A 198 -10.77 -15.13 21.89
N PHE A 199 -10.34 -14.92 23.14
CA PHE A 199 -9.89 -13.61 23.60
C PHE A 199 -8.43 -13.32 23.21
N LEU A 200 -7.54 -14.32 23.21
CA LEU A 200 -6.13 -14.14 22.87
C LEU A 200 -5.89 -13.78 21.40
N GLN A 201 -6.74 -14.22 20.47
CA GLN A 201 -6.54 -13.93 19.05
C GLN A 201 -6.67 -12.43 18.72
N TRP A 202 -7.44 -11.64 19.49
CA TRP A 202 -7.60 -10.20 19.26
C TRP A 202 -6.26 -9.44 19.28
N PRO A 203 -5.48 -9.47 20.38
CA PRO A 203 -4.18 -8.83 20.39
C PRO A 203 -3.19 -9.51 19.43
N VAL A 204 -3.30 -10.82 19.19
CA VAL A 204 -2.41 -11.52 18.23
C VAL A 204 -2.59 -10.99 16.80
N ILE A 205 -3.84 -10.91 16.32
CA ILE A 205 -4.16 -10.40 14.99
C ILE A 205 -3.76 -8.93 14.89
N PHE A 206 -4.12 -8.11 15.89
CA PHE A 206 -3.81 -6.69 15.89
C PHE A 206 -2.30 -6.42 15.87
N ILE A 207 -1.53 -7.07 16.76
CA ILE A 207 -0.07 -6.91 16.81
C ILE A 207 0.56 -7.39 15.51
N TYR A 208 0.11 -8.53 14.97
CA TYR A 208 0.61 -9.01 13.68
C TYR A 208 0.39 -7.99 12.58
N GLN A 209 -0.85 -7.53 12.41
CA GLN A 209 -1.23 -6.59 11.35
C GLN A 209 -0.47 -5.27 11.47
N ASP A 210 -0.40 -4.71 12.67
CA ASP A 210 0.26 -3.42 12.88
C ASP A 210 1.78 -3.51 12.72
N TYR A 211 2.41 -4.57 13.24
CA TYR A 211 3.86 -4.76 13.12
C TYR A 211 4.30 -5.15 11.71
N ALA A 212 3.51 -5.97 11.00
CA ALA A 212 3.74 -6.28 9.60
C ALA A 212 3.61 -5.03 8.73
N THR A 213 2.59 -4.20 8.99
CA THR A 213 2.40 -2.92 8.31
C THR A 213 3.58 -1.99 8.56
N TYR A 214 4.05 -1.85 9.81
CA TYR A 214 5.25 -1.07 10.14
C TYR A 214 6.46 -1.49 9.30
N TRP A 215 6.74 -2.79 9.22
CA TRP A 215 7.89 -3.29 8.48
C TRP A 215 7.76 -3.14 6.97
N LEU A 216 6.60 -3.46 6.41
CA LEU A 216 6.33 -3.24 5.00
C LEU A 216 6.50 -1.76 4.65
N HIS A 217 5.87 -0.88 5.42
CA HIS A 217 5.97 0.55 5.21
C HIS A 217 7.42 1.02 5.24
N ARG A 218 8.19 0.61 6.24
CA ARG A 218 9.63 0.92 6.34
C ARG A 218 10.43 0.37 5.16
N VAL A 219 10.13 -0.84 4.67
CA VAL A 219 10.78 -1.44 3.51
C VAL A 219 10.46 -0.66 2.23
N TYR A 220 9.22 -0.19 2.08
CA TYR A 220 8.81 0.69 1.00
C TYR A 220 9.51 2.06 1.04
N HIS A 221 10.00 2.47 2.20
CA HIS A 221 10.89 3.62 2.37
C HIS A 221 12.38 3.32 2.14
N THR A 222 12.75 2.19 1.53
CA THR A 222 14.11 2.00 1.01
C THR A 222 14.28 2.72 -0.33
N PRO A 223 15.49 3.18 -0.72
CA PRO A 223 15.66 4.06 -1.88
C PRO A 223 15.02 3.58 -3.19
N PHE A 224 15.13 2.28 -3.48
CA PHE A 224 14.55 1.69 -4.69
C PHE A 224 13.03 1.64 -4.62
N LEU A 225 12.47 1.03 -3.56
CA LEU A 225 11.02 0.85 -3.44
C LEU A 225 10.31 2.19 -3.26
N TYR A 226 10.94 3.13 -2.56
CA TYR A 226 10.42 4.48 -2.39
C TYR A 226 10.30 5.16 -3.74
N LYS A 227 11.41 5.26 -4.49
CA LYS A 227 11.44 5.96 -5.77
C LYS A 227 10.41 5.42 -6.79
N HIS A 228 10.21 4.11 -6.82
CA HIS A 228 9.42 3.45 -7.86
C HIS A 228 7.97 3.15 -7.48
N PHE A 229 7.67 3.04 -6.18
CA PHE A 229 6.34 2.67 -5.71
C PHE A 229 5.81 3.70 -4.71
N HIS A 230 6.47 3.83 -3.55
CA HIS A 230 5.91 4.56 -2.42
C HIS A 230 5.95 6.10 -2.58
N LYS A 231 6.84 6.63 -3.41
CA LYS A 231 6.91 8.06 -3.73
C LYS A 231 5.62 8.57 -4.37
N LEU A 232 4.85 7.69 -5.02
CA LEU A 232 3.53 8.05 -5.54
C LEU A 232 2.58 8.50 -4.43
N HIS A 233 2.59 7.79 -3.30
CA HIS A 233 1.84 8.13 -2.10
C HIS A 233 2.35 9.42 -1.44
N HIS A 234 3.67 9.59 -1.36
CA HIS A 234 4.29 10.80 -0.81
C HIS A 234 4.20 12.05 -1.72
N LYS A 235 3.50 11.97 -2.86
CA LYS A 235 3.11 13.18 -3.60
C LYS A 235 2.16 14.05 -2.80
N TYR A 236 1.39 13.46 -1.89
CA TYR A 236 0.36 14.12 -1.09
C TYR A 236 0.91 14.57 0.27
N LYS A 237 1.89 15.48 0.27
CA LYS A 237 2.59 15.93 1.50
C LYS A 237 1.67 16.55 2.57
N GLN A 238 0.53 17.08 2.15
CA GLN A 238 -0.58 17.46 3.00
C GLN A 238 -1.71 16.47 2.69
N PRO A 239 -1.67 15.26 3.25
CA PRO A 239 -2.63 14.24 2.91
C PRO A 239 -4.05 14.68 3.29
N THR A 240 -5.02 14.08 2.60
CA THR A 240 -6.43 14.11 3.00
C THR A 240 -6.88 12.69 3.32
N ALA A 241 -8.13 12.55 3.77
CA ALA A 241 -8.73 11.26 4.08
C ALA A 241 -8.64 10.27 2.88
N PHE A 242 -8.55 10.79 1.65
CA PHE A 242 -8.45 10.00 0.43
C PHE A 242 -7.03 9.52 0.11
N SER A 243 -5.99 10.10 0.72
CA SER A 243 -4.62 9.65 0.48
C SER A 243 -4.36 8.22 1.00
N VAL A 244 -5.18 7.73 1.95
CA VAL A 244 -5.04 6.42 2.62
C VAL A 244 -4.88 5.25 1.65
N THR A 245 -5.59 5.26 0.52
CA THR A 245 -5.52 4.20 -0.50
C THR A 245 -4.88 4.68 -1.79
N ALA A 246 -4.48 5.96 -1.87
CA ALA A 246 -3.77 6.55 -3.01
C ALA A 246 -2.28 6.13 -3.02
N ILE A 247 -2.08 4.82 -3.09
CA ILE A 247 -0.79 4.13 -3.10
C ILE A 247 -0.65 3.33 -4.39
N HIS A 248 0.57 2.93 -4.73
CA HIS A 248 0.83 2.17 -5.95
C HIS A 248 0.10 0.81 -5.92
N PRO A 249 -0.57 0.34 -7.00
CA PRO A 249 -1.30 -0.93 -6.98
C PRO A 249 -0.44 -2.15 -6.60
N VAL A 250 0.80 -2.24 -7.07
CA VAL A 250 1.73 -3.30 -6.62
C VAL A 250 1.96 -3.27 -5.11
N GLU A 251 2.04 -2.08 -4.52
CA GLU A 251 2.21 -1.92 -3.07
C GLU A 251 0.96 -2.36 -2.31
N ILE A 252 -0.24 -1.96 -2.77
CA ILE A 252 -1.47 -2.36 -2.11
C ILE A 252 -1.69 -3.88 -2.15
N VAL A 253 -1.28 -4.53 -3.24
CA VAL A 253 -1.32 -6.00 -3.36
C VAL A 253 -0.35 -6.65 -2.37
N HIS A 254 0.89 -6.18 -2.25
CA HIS A 254 1.84 -6.74 -1.28
C HIS A 254 1.39 -6.55 0.18
N ILE A 255 0.85 -5.38 0.51
CA ILE A 255 0.26 -5.13 1.83
C ILE A 255 -0.87 -6.11 2.07
N GLN A 256 -1.84 -6.19 1.16
CA GLN A 256 -2.99 -7.09 1.31
C GLN A 256 -2.56 -8.55 1.47
N LEU A 257 -1.70 -9.06 0.59
CA LEU A 257 -1.25 -10.46 0.66
C LEU A 257 -0.52 -10.76 1.97
N THR A 258 0.28 -9.82 2.47
CA THR A 258 0.96 -10.00 3.77
C THR A 258 -0.04 -10.06 4.91
N LEU A 259 -1.02 -9.16 4.93
CA LEU A 259 -2.02 -9.12 6.00
C LEU A 259 -2.95 -10.35 6.01
N LEU A 260 -3.09 -11.05 4.87
CA LEU A 260 -3.89 -12.27 4.74
C LEU A 260 -3.17 -13.55 5.19
N ILE A 261 -1.85 -13.54 5.39
CA ILE A 261 -1.07 -14.73 5.79
C ILE A 261 -1.67 -15.45 7.01
N PRO A 262 -2.06 -14.77 8.12
CA PRO A 262 -2.56 -15.44 9.31
C PRO A 262 -3.77 -16.34 9.07
N LEU A 263 -4.59 -16.03 8.06
CA LEU A 263 -5.79 -16.80 7.70
C LEU A 263 -5.49 -18.22 7.21
N PHE A 264 -4.23 -18.52 6.92
CA PHE A 264 -3.79 -19.82 6.42
C PHE A 264 -2.85 -20.55 7.40
N ILE A 265 -2.48 -19.93 8.51
CA ILE A 265 -1.48 -20.49 9.45
C ILE A 265 -1.92 -20.45 10.92
N LEU A 266 -2.91 -19.64 11.28
CA LEU A 266 -3.40 -19.50 12.65
C LEU A 266 -4.92 -19.64 12.69
N PRO A 267 -5.48 -20.41 13.64
CA PRO A 267 -6.92 -20.52 13.78
C PRO A 267 -7.50 -19.17 14.15
N ILE A 268 -8.21 -18.51 13.24
CA ILE A 268 -8.72 -17.15 13.44
C ILE A 268 -10.22 -17.15 13.24
N HIS A 269 -10.95 -16.62 14.22
CA HIS A 269 -12.36 -16.43 14.05
C HIS A 269 -12.62 -15.19 13.18
N PHE A 270 -13.64 -15.26 12.32
CA PHE A 270 -13.94 -14.16 11.40
C PHE A 270 -14.27 -12.84 12.12
N VAL A 271 -14.92 -12.87 13.28
CA VAL A 271 -15.32 -11.65 14.02
C VAL A 271 -14.13 -10.78 14.45
N PRO A 272 -13.14 -11.28 15.24
CA PRO A 272 -11.95 -10.50 15.58
C PRO A 272 -11.21 -9.97 14.36
N LEU A 273 -11.07 -10.80 13.30
CA LEU A 273 -10.46 -10.39 12.04
C LEU A 273 -11.18 -9.19 11.43
N SER A 274 -12.49 -9.31 11.17
CA SER A 274 -13.27 -8.25 10.52
C SER A 274 -13.28 -6.97 11.35
N VAL A 275 -13.38 -7.06 12.68
CA VAL A 275 -13.36 -5.87 13.54
C VAL A 275 -12.00 -5.17 13.51
N ILE A 276 -10.90 -5.92 13.52
CA ILE A 276 -9.54 -5.35 13.46
C ILE A 276 -9.25 -4.75 12.09
N GLU A 277 -9.72 -5.37 11.00
CA GLU A 277 -9.62 -4.81 9.64
C GLU A 277 -10.38 -3.48 9.53
N LEU A 278 -11.64 -3.45 10.01
CA LEU A 278 -12.45 -2.23 10.03
C LEU A 278 -11.82 -1.14 10.90
N TYR A 279 -11.31 -1.50 12.08
CA TYR A 279 -10.57 -0.60 12.96
C TYR A 279 -9.37 0.01 12.24
N THR A 280 -8.54 -0.83 11.61
CA THR A 280 -7.30 -0.39 10.95
C THR A 280 -7.62 0.52 9.76
N TYR A 281 -8.66 0.19 8.98
CA TYR A 281 -9.03 1.03 7.84
C TYR A 281 -9.63 2.36 8.28
N TYR A 282 -10.48 2.35 9.31
CA TYR A 282 -10.99 3.59 9.93
C TYR A 282 -9.85 4.49 10.39
N HIS A 283 -8.92 3.96 11.20
CA HIS A 283 -7.78 4.73 11.69
C HIS A 283 -6.91 5.22 10.54
N GLY A 284 -6.73 4.43 9.48
CA GLY A 284 -6.00 4.88 8.31
C GLY A 284 -6.61 6.09 7.59
N ILE A 285 -7.93 6.17 7.51
CA ILE A 285 -8.63 7.33 6.97
C ILE A 285 -8.40 8.56 7.87
N ILE A 286 -8.49 8.38 9.19
CA ILE A 286 -8.27 9.43 10.19
C ILE A 286 -6.83 9.94 10.17
N ASP A 287 -5.84 9.05 10.13
CA ASP A 287 -4.42 9.40 10.22
C ASP A 287 -3.91 10.11 8.96
N HIS A 288 -4.53 9.87 7.80
CA HIS A 288 -4.24 10.61 6.56
C HIS A 288 -5.05 11.90 6.42
N SER A 289 -6.01 12.16 7.30
CA SER A 289 -7.01 13.19 7.02
C SER A 289 -6.48 14.63 7.05
N GLY A 290 -5.26 14.85 7.54
CA GLY A 290 -4.68 16.18 7.75
C GLY A 290 -5.37 17.00 8.84
N ILE A 291 -6.24 16.36 9.62
CA ILE A 291 -7.04 16.96 10.71
C ILE A 291 -6.38 16.60 12.04
N ASP A 292 -6.48 17.49 13.02
CA ASP A 292 -5.88 17.42 14.36
C ASP A 292 -6.50 16.36 15.30
N PHE A 293 -7.03 15.28 14.74
CA PHE A 293 -7.67 14.22 15.51
C PHE A 293 -6.73 13.61 16.55
N LYS A 294 -7.25 13.50 17.78
CA LYS A 294 -6.55 12.95 18.93
C LYS A 294 -6.88 11.49 19.11
N ALA A 295 -5.89 10.72 19.52
CA ALA A 295 -6.12 9.37 20.00
C ALA A 295 -7.08 9.38 21.20
N TYR A 296 -8.06 8.49 21.20
CA TYR A 296 -9.00 8.38 22.30
C TYR A 296 -8.32 7.85 23.56
N TRP A 297 -8.83 8.20 24.73
CA TRP A 297 -8.27 7.78 26.02
C TRP A 297 -8.25 6.25 26.21
N TRP A 298 -9.14 5.52 25.54
CA TRP A 298 -9.24 4.06 25.58
C TRP A 298 -8.38 3.36 24.52
N GLN A 299 -7.65 4.11 23.68
CA GLN A 299 -6.71 3.61 22.68
C GLN A 299 -5.29 4.16 22.93
N PRO A 300 -4.66 3.83 24.08
CA PRO A 300 -3.35 4.42 24.44
C PRO A 300 -2.20 4.06 23.49
N TRP A 301 -2.39 3.08 22.60
CA TRP A 301 -1.43 2.72 21.57
C TRP A 301 -1.51 3.62 20.33
N GLN A 302 -2.69 4.16 20.01
CA GLN A 302 -2.93 4.97 18.83
C GLN A 302 -2.20 6.32 18.96
N PRO A 303 -1.40 6.73 17.96
CA PRO A 303 -0.89 8.10 17.92
C PRO A 303 -1.98 9.10 17.53
N ASP A 304 -1.78 10.38 17.86
CA ASP A 304 -2.61 11.45 17.29
C ASP A 304 -2.32 11.57 15.77
N ALA A 305 -3.29 12.03 14.96
CA ALA A 305 -3.19 12.05 13.50
C ALA A 305 -1.98 12.86 12.95
N ILE A 306 -1.51 13.87 13.70
CA ILE A 306 -0.28 14.62 13.40
C ILE A 306 0.95 13.72 13.27
N PHE A 307 0.93 12.52 13.86
CA PHE A 307 2.03 11.56 13.77
C PHE A 307 2.27 11.10 12.33
N HIS A 308 1.20 10.75 11.61
CA HIS A 308 1.26 10.31 10.22
C HIS A 308 1.25 11.48 9.24
N ASP A 309 0.64 12.61 9.59
CA ASP A 309 0.82 13.85 8.83
C ASP A 309 2.30 14.27 8.79
N ASN A 310 3.01 14.16 9.93
CA ASN A 310 4.45 14.34 9.99
C ASN A 310 5.21 13.30 9.15
N HIS A 311 4.72 12.09 9.03
CA HIS A 311 5.33 11.09 8.15
C HIS A 311 5.31 11.56 6.68
N HIS A 312 4.17 12.08 6.19
CA HIS A 312 4.08 12.68 4.84
C HIS A 312 4.91 13.95 4.68
N GLN A 313 5.02 14.75 5.73
CA GLN A 313 5.81 15.98 5.73
C GLN A 313 7.33 15.71 5.68
N TYR A 314 7.80 14.71 6.43
CA TYR A 314 9.22 14.43 6.67
C TYR A 314 9.74 13.14 6.01
N PHE A 315 8.88 12.41 5.31
CA PHE A 315 9.10 11.20 4.49
C PHE A 315 9.60 9.98 5.26
N HIS A 316 10.80 10.04 5.82
CA HIS A 316 11.50 8.88 6.37
C HIS A 316 11.54 8.95 7.90
N VAL A 317 10.36 8.85 8.52
CA VAL A 317 10.15 8.89 9.96
C VAL A 317 8.75 8.36 10.28
N ASN A 318 8.47 7.91 11.51
CA ASN A 318 7.11 7.56 11.96
C ASN A 318 6.40 6.55 11.03
N PHE A 319 6.98 5.36 10.86
CA PHE A 319 6.44 4.36 9.91
C PHE A 319 5.26 3.55 10.46
N SER A 320 5.01 3.59 11.77
CA SER A 320 3.92 2.83 12.39
C SER A 320 2.57 3.41 11.98
N PHE A 321 1.54 2.58 12.01
CA PHE A 321 0.17 3.02 11.75
C PHE A 321 -0.57 3.24 13.07
N ASN A 322 -0.85 2.16 13.80
CA ASN A 322 -1.64 2.23 15.03
C ASN A 322 -0.78 2.22 16.30
N CYS A 323 0.44 1.67 16.30
CA CYS A 323 1.27 1.62 17.50
C CYS A 323 2.62 2.31 17.29
N ALA A 324 2.75 3.58 17.70
CA ALA A 324 4.00 4.33 17.60
C ALA A 324 5.17 3.75 18.42
N ILE A 325 4.92 2.71 19.23
CA ILE A 325 5.96 1.98 19.95
C ILE A 325 6.95 1.28 19.01
N TRP A 326 6.54 0.84 17.82
CA TRP A 326 7.46 0.19 16.87
C TRP A 326 8.52 1.17 16.41
N ASP A 327 8.13 2.40 16.10
CA ASP A 327 9.07 3.48 15.79
C ASP A 327 10.04 3.78 16.94
N LYS A 328 9.58 3.71 18.19
CA LYS A 328 10.45 3.92 19.36
C LYS A 328 11.45 2.77 19.51
N ILE A 329 11.00 1.52 19.37
CA ILE A 329 11.84 0.32 19.45
C ILE A 329 12.91 0.33 18.36
N HIS A 330 12.54 0.70 17.14
CA HIS A 330 13.42 0.64 15.97
C HIS A 330 14.19 1.94 15.69
N GLY A 331 13.99 2.96 16.53
CA GLY A 331 14.68 4.25 16.43
C GLY A 331 14.27 5.07 15.20
N THR A 332 13.03 4.92 14.75
CA THR A 332 12.44 5.65 13.60
C THR A 332 11.37 6.66 14.01
N TYR A 333 11.15 6.83 15.32
CA TYR A 333 10.29 7.87 15.89
C TYR A 333 10.90 9.25 15.66
N ARG A 334 10.08 10.25 15.32
CA ARG A 334 10.53 11.63 15.09
C ARG A 334 11.21 12.20 16.34
N ARG A 335 12.39 12.78 16.16
CA ARG A 335 13.17 13.39 17.24
C ARG A 335 13.42 14.87 16.98
N ARG A 336 13.41 15.65 18.06
CA ARG A 336 13.65 17.10 18.00
C ARG A 336 15.05 17.44 17.51
N ASP A 337 16.07 16.66 17.89
CA ASP A 337 17.49 16.87 17.59
C ASP A 337 17.93 16.38 16.19
N ARG A 338 16.97 16.03 15.32
CA ARG A 338 17.20 15.45 13.99
C ARG A 338 16.46 16.22 12.92
N ILE A 339 17.03 16.26 11.73
CA ILE A 339 16.41 16.75 10.49
C ILE A 339 16.05 15.57 9.61
N TYR A 340 14.89 15.65 8.99
CA TYR A 340 14.34 14.63 8.11
C TYR A 340 14.00 15.26 6.76
N ARG A 341 14.30 14.53 5.67
CA ARG A 341 14.11 14.97 4.29
C ARG A 341 13.91 13.75 3.41
N GLU A 342 13.35 13.95 2.22
CA GLU A 342 13.12 12.90 1.21
C GLU A 342 14.42 12.17 0.78
N ASP A 343 15.57 12.81 0.90
CA ASP A 343 16.88 12.22 0.56
C ASP A 343 17.60 11.57 1.77
N ILE A 344 17.02 11.66 2.97
CA ILE A 344 17.58 11.10 4.21
C ILE A 344 16.79 9.85 4.61
N PHE A 345 17.17 8.71 4.03
CA PHE A 345 16.53 7.41 4.27
C PHE A 345 16.82 6.83 5.67
N SER A 346 16.28 5.64 5.96
CA SER A 346 16.47 4.78 7.16
C SER A 346 15.62 5.09 8.39
N GLY A 347 14.96 6.23 8.46
CA GLY A 347 14.13 6.59 9.61
C GLY A 347 14.85 7.35 10.74
N ARG A 348 16.19 7.45 10.70
CA ARG A 348 16.97 7.98 11.84
C ARG A 348 17.17 9.49 11.82
N GLY A 349 17.00 10.12 10.66
CA GLY A 349 17.29 11.53 10.43
C GLY A 349 18.79 11.87 10.54
N LYS A 350 19.16 13.05 10.04
CA LYS A 350 20.50 13.63 10.15
C LYS A 350 20.61 14.43 11.44
N ALA A 351 21.74 14.37 12.15
CA ALA A 351 21.89 15.14 13.38
C ALA A 351 21.93 16.65 13.09
N LEU A 352 21.34 17.49 13.95
CA LEU A 352 21.34 18.95 13.76
C LEU A 352 22.75 19.53 13.57
N HIS A 353 23.75 19.02 14.31
CA HIS A 353 25.13 19.51 14.22
C HIS A 353 25.84 19.12 12.92
N GLU A 354 25.37 18.07 12.22
CA GLU A 354 25.89 17.63 10.92
C GLU A 354 25.21 18.38 9.76
N ALA A 355 24.12 19.11 10.04
CA ALA A 355 23.32 19.75 9.03
C ALA A 355 23.86 21.13 8.62
N THR A 356 23.73 21.41 7.32
CA THR A 356 24.04 22.72 6.75
C THR A 356 23.06 23.78 7.27
N TYR A 357 23.43 25.05 7.12
CA TYR A 357 22.54 26.15 7.52
C TYR A 357 21.21 26.13 6.76
N GLU A 358 21.24 25.89 5.43
CA GLU A 358 20.03 25.84 4.62
C GLU A 358 19.13 24.64 4.97
N GLU A 359 19.70 23.48 5.30
CA GLU A 359 18.91 22.33 5.79
C GLU A 359 18.16 22.67 7.08
N ILE A 360 18.83 23.31 8.04
CA ILE A 360 18.22 23.72 9.31
C ILE A 360 17.14 24.78 9.06
N LYS A 361 17.41 25.77 8.21
CA LYS A 361 16.45 26.82 7.88
C LYS A 361 15.17 26.25 7.27
N ASN A 362 15.29 25.32 6.33
CA ASN A 362 14.14 24.65 5.72
C ASN A 362 13.38 23.80 6.75
N ASP A 363 14.09 23.06 7.60
CA ASP A 363 13.48 22.25 8.67
C ASP A 363 12.73 23.11 9.71
N ILE A 364 13.25 24.30 10.03
CA ILE A 364 12.54 25.28 10.88
C ILE A 364 11.22 25.71 10.22
N GLN A 365 11.24 26.05 8.94
CA GLN A 365 10.01 26.43 8.21
C GLN A 365 8.98 25.30 8.18
N GLU A 366 9.42 24.06 8.02
CA GLU A 366 8.56 22.88 8.09
C GLU A 366 7.94 22.74 9.48
N ARG A 367 8.73 22.84 10.56
CA ARG A 367 8.22 22.78 11.95
C ARG A 367 7.25 23.91 12.26
N GLU A 368 7.53 25.13 11.80
CA GLU A 368 6.68 26.31 12.04
C GLU A 368 5.35 26.24 11.28
N SER A 369 5.24 25.38 10.28
CA SER A 369 3.97 25.16 9.57
C SER A 369 3.01 24.20 10.29
N GLU A 370 3.48 23.49 11.32
CA GLU A 370 2.67 22.58 12.13
C GLU A 370 1.77 23.36 13.11
N ASN A 371 0.59 22.83 13.42
CA ASN A 371 -0.34 23.42 14.36
C ASN A 371 -0.10 22.89 15.78
N PRO A 372 0.08 23.75 16.81
CA PRO A 372 0.21 23.29 18.19
C PRO A 372 -0.98 22.45 18.63
N ILE A 373 -2.21 22.81 18.23
CA ILE A 373 -3.41 22.06 18.63
C ILE A 373 -3.43 20.64 18.09
N ALA A 374 -2.60 20.31 17.08
CA ALA A 374 -2.47 18.97 16.53
C ALA A 374 -1.63 18.03 17.39
N TYR A 375 -0.92 18.53 18.41
CA TYR A 375 -0.18 17.72 19.38
C TYR A 375 -0.94 17.44 20.69
N ARG A 376 -0.65 16.32 21.34
CA ARG A 376 -1.09 16.02 22.72
C ARG A 376 -0.63 17.17 23.63
N ASN A 377 -1.57 17.89 24.24
CA ASN A 377 -1.37 19.09 25.08
C ASN A 377 -1.29 20.45 24.35
N ASN A 378 -1.56 20.52 23.05
CA ASN A 378 -1.63 21.78 22.30
C ASN A 378 -0.30 22.57 22.29
N GLU A 379 0.83 21.87 22.17
CA GLU A 379 2.18 22.46 22.23
C GLU A 379 3.05 22.03 21.03
N MET A 380 3.95 22.91 20.61
CA MET A 380 4.91 22.63 19.53
C MET A 380 6.07 21.74 20.00
N VAL A 381 5.81 20.44 20.14
CA VAL A 381 6.76 19.44 20.71
C VAL A 381 8.12 19.45 20.03
N TYR A 382 8.17 19.74 18.73
CA TYR A 382 9.38 19.69 17.92
C TYR A 382 10.02 21.05 17.64
N LYS A 383 9.48 22.16 18.16
CA LYS A 383 10.08 23.49 17.96
C LYS A 383 11.52 23.54 18.47
N LEU A 384 12.44 24.03 17.64
CA LEU A 384 13.84 24.19 18.02
C LEU A 384 14.00 25.43 18.90
N SER A 385 14.74 25.29 19.99
CA SER A 385 15.15 26.41 20.84
C SER A 385 16.46 27.04 20.36
N ASP A 386 16.73 28.28 20.76
CA ASP A 386 18.04 28.91 20.53
C ASP A 386 19.19 28.07 21.09
N THR A 387 18.95 27.36 22.19
CA THR A 387 19.91 26.41 22.77
C THR A 387 20.18 25.19 21.89
N ASP A 388 19.16 24.66 21.20
CA ASP A 388 19.35 23.56 20.26
C ASP A 388 20.19 24.02 19.05
N LEU A 389 20.00 25.27 18.59
CA LEU A 389 20.75 25.87 17.49
C LEU A 389 22.19 26.25 17.88
N LYS A 390 22.43 26.68 19.12
CA LYS A 390 23.75 27.05 19.64
C LYS A 390 24.70 25.86 19.86
N LYS A 391 24.20 24.63 20.05
CA LYS A 391 25.07 23.42 20.14
C LYS A 391 25.83 23.10 18.84
N LYS A 392 25.70 23.95 17.80
CA LYS A 392 26.47 23.92 16.56
C LYS A 392 27.83 24.64 16.66
N SER A 393 28.03 25.52 17.65
CA SER A 393 29.24 26.35 17.80
C SER A 393 30.39 25.63 18.47
#